data_AF-A0A836JIT6-F1
#
_entry.id   AF-A0A836JIT6-F1
#
_cell.length_a   1.000
_cell.length_b   1.000
_cell.length_c   1.000
_cell.angle_alpha   90.00
_cell.angle_beta   90.00
_cell.angle_gamma   90.00
#
_symmetry.space_group_name_H-M   'P 1'
#
loop_
_entity.id
_entity.type
_entity.pdbx_description
1 polymer ?
#
loop_
_entity_poly.entity_id
_entity_poly.type
_entity_poly.pdbx_seq_one_letter_code
_entity_poly.pdbx_strand_id
1 'polypeptide(L)'
;MPPIFPPFNRSISSQVVGGEEAGVGSYPFIVSLQIFSQHFCAGSILNEKWIITAGHCINSVLPLSILRVKAGKYNLQLIETSP
;
A
#
# COMPACT_ATOMS: atom_id res chain seq x y z
N MET A 1 -17.09 20.17 38.21
CA MET A 1 -15.73 19.56 38.14
C MET A 1 -14.85 20.47 37.30
N PRO A 2 -13.68 20.90 37.78
CA PRO A 2 -12.78 21.77 37.03
C PRO A 2 -12.06 20.98 35.91
N PRO A 3 -11.68 21.60 34.78
CA PRO A 3 -10.97 20.91 33.72
C PRO A 3 -9.49 20.72 34.08
N ILE A 4 -8.99 19.50 33.92
CA ILE A 4 -7.56 19.16 34.06
C ILE A 4 -6.91 19.37 32.69
N PHE A 5 -6.25 20.51 32.48
CA PHE A 5 -5.28 20.67 31.40
C PHE A 5 -3.87 20.38 31.94
N PRO A 6 -3.16 19.35 31.47
CA PRO A 6 -1.71 19.30 31.62
C PRO A 6 -1.02 20.14 30.53
N PRO A 7 0.10 20.82 30.82
CA PRO A 7 0.83 21.61 29.85
C PRO A 7 1.71 20.68 29.00
N PHE A 8 1.15 20.07 27.95
CA PHE A 8 1.96 19.45 26.90
C PHE A 8 2.19 20.45 25.78
N ASN A 9 3.04 21.44 26.04
CA ASN A 9 3.58 22.30 24.99
C ASN A 9 4.76 21.60 24.29
N ARG A 10 4.45 20.56 23.53
CA ARG A 10 5.17 20.24 22.30
C ARG A 10 4.14 20.18 21.20
N SER A 11 4.17 21.14 20.28
CA SER A 11 3.54 20.97 18.98
C SER A 11 4.32 19.89 18.20
N ILE A 12 4.16 18.62 18.60
CA ILE A 12 4.38 17.51 17.70
C ILE A 12 3.19 17.57 16.75
N SER A 13 3.39 18.16 15.58
CA SER A 13 2.48 17.94 14.46
C SER A 13 2.59 16.47 14.08
N SER A 14 1.84 15.61 14.76
CA SER A 14 1.77 14.17 14.50
C SER A 14 0.98 13.83 13.23
N GLN A 15 0.46 14.86 12.57
CA GLN A 15 -0.34 14.72 11.37
C GLN A 15 0.58 14.77 10.15
N VAL A 16 0.66 13.64 9.46
CA VAL A 16 1.23 13.54 8.11
C VAL A 16 0.10 13.78 7.12
N VAL A 17 0.18 14.85 6.34
CA VAL A 17 -0.78 15.16 5.27
C VAL A 17 -0.10 14.92 3.93
N GLY A 18 -0.69 14.07 3.08
CA GLY A 18 -0.15 13.75 1.75
C GLY A 18 1.04 12.79 1.73
N GLY A 19 1.73 12.61 2.86
CA GLY A 19 2.89 11.72 2.94
C GLY A 19 4.10 12.25 2.19
N GLU A 20 5.10 11.39 2.04
CA GLU A 20 6.29 11.61 1.22
C GLU A 20 6.53 10.40 0.31
N GLU A 21 7.29 10.60 -0.76
CA GLU A 21 7.67 9.51 -1.65
C GLU A 21 8.55 8.50 -0.90
N ALA A 22 8.17 7.23 -0.93
CA ALA A 22 8.95 6.17 -0.30
C ALA A 22 10.33 6.04 -0.96
N GLY A 23 11.35 5.61 -0.23
CA GLY A 23 12.62 5.25 -0.87
C GLY A 23 12.49 4.00 -1.74
N VAL A 24 13.26 3.90 -2.82
CA VAL A 24 13.28 2.71 -3.69
C VAL A 24 13.60 1.46 -2.86
N GLY A 25 12.73 0.45 -2.91
CA GLY A 25 12.91 -0.81 -2.17
C GLY A 25 12.69 -0.74 -0.66
N SER A 26 12.25 0.39 -0.09
CA SER A 26 12.02 0.55 1.35
C SER A 26 10.88 -0.32 1.91
N TYR A 27 9.89 -0.65 1.07
CA TYR A 27 8.74 -1.47 1.42
C TYR A 27 8.57 -2.65 0.45
N PRO A 28 9.49 -3.64 0.46
CA PRO A 28 9.55 -4.69 -0.57
C PRO A 28 8.36 -5.66 -0.52
N PHE A 29 7.64 -5.69 0.61
CA PHE A 29 6.44 -6.50 0.79
C PHE A 29 5.21 -5.90 0.09
N ILE A 30 5.21 -4.64 -0.31
CA ILE A 30 4.08 -4.01 -0.99
C ILE A 30 3.94 -4.57 -2.41
N VAL A 31 2.72 -4.97 -2.77
CA VAL A 31 2.39 -5.44 -4.12
C VAL A 31 1.28 -4.62 -4.75
N SER A 32 1.37 -4.50 -6.08
CA SER A 32 0.34 -3.89 -6.92
C SER A 32 -0.60 -4.97 -7.43
N LEU A 33 -1.89 -4.90 -7.06
CA LEU A 33 -2.95 -5.70 -7.65
C LEU A 33 -3.47 -4.99 -8.89
N GLN A 34 -3.53 -5.72 -10.01
CA GLN A 34 -3.84 -5.15 -11.31
C GLN A 34 -4.93 -5.94 -12.04
N ILE A 35 -5.79 -5.19 -12.75
CA ILE A 35 -6.77 -5.71 -13.71
C ILE A 35 -6.49 -5.03 -15.04
N PHE A 36 -6.43 -5.80 -16.13
CA PHE A 36 -6.04 -5.28 -17.46
C PHE A 36 -4.74 -4.44 -17.43
N SER A 37 -3.77 -4.85 -16.58
CA SER A 37 -2.49 -4.14 -16.33
C SER A 37 -2.61 -2.76 -15.65
N GLN A 38 -3.79 -2.39 -15.16
CA GLN A 38 -4.02 -1.17 -14.39
C GLN A 38 -4.07 -1.48 -12.90
N HIS A 39 -3.32 -0.73 -12.09
CA HIS A 39 -3.38 -0.81 -10.64
C HIS A 39 -4.74 -0.35 -10.12
N PHE A 40 -5.34 -1.14 -9.23
CA PHE A 40 -6.62 -0.79 -8.60
C PHE A 40 -6.63 -1.01 -7.07
N CYS A 41 -5.78 -1.90 -6.57
CA CYS A 41 -5.66 -2.21 -5.14
C CYS A 41 -4.22 -2.60 -4.78
N ALA A 42 -3.94 -2.64 -3.49
CA ALA A 42 -2.67 -3.09 -2.94
C ALA A 42 -2.81 -4.41 -2.16
N GLY A 43 -1.68 -5.03 -1.88
CA GLY A 43 -1.56 -6.16 -0.96
C GLY A 43 -0.18 -6.19 -0.30
N SER A 44 0.04 -7.18 0.55
CA SER A 44 1.32 -7.44 1.19
C SER A 44 1.76 -8.89 1.00
N ILE A 45 3.05 -9.11 0.76
CA ILE A 45 3.64 -10.45 0.70
C ILE A 45 3.60 -11.07 2.09
N LEU A 46 2.91 -12.21 2.23
CA LEU A 46 2.92 -13.00 3.45
C LEU A 46 4.06 -14.03 3.44
N ASN A 47 4.28 -14.68 2.29
CA ASN A 47 5.37 -15.63 2.03
C ASN A 47 5.53 -15.88 0.52
N GLU A 48 6.31 -16.89 0.13
CA GLU A 48 6.62 -17.20 -1.27
C GLU A 48 5.40 -17.55 -2.16
N LYS A 49 4.26 -17.86 -1.56
CA LYS A 49 3.05 -18.30 -2.28
C LYS A 49 1.81 -17.46 -1.99
N TRP A 50 1.84 -16.64 -0.94
CA TRP A 50 0.64 -16.00 -0.41
C TRP A 50 0.80 -14.49 -0.31
N ILE A 51 -0.23 -13.79 -0.80
CA ILE A 51 -0.43 -12.35 -0.64
C ILE A 51 -1.65 -12.15 0.25
N ILE A 52 -1.55 -11.24 1.21
CA ILE A 52 -2.67 -10.75 1.99
C ILE A 52 -3.18 -9.42 1.40
N THR A 53 -4.50 -9.27 1.30
CA THR A 53 -5.16 -8.04 0.82
C THR A 53 -6.51 -7.88 1.52
N ALA A 54 -7.18 -6.75 1.27
CA ALA A 54 -8.53 -6.52 1.78
C ALA A 54 -9.56 -7.32 0.99
N GLY A 55 -10.58 -7.85 1.67
CA GLY A 55 -11.66 -8.60 1.01
C GLY A 55 -12.37 -7.78 -0.08
N HIS A 56 -12.60 -6.48 0.14
CA HIS A 56 -13.24 -5.62 -0.86
C HIS A 56 -12.43 -5.48 -2.16
N CYS A 57 -11.12 -5.74 -2.15
CA CYS A 57 -10.30 -5.76 -3.36
C CYS A 57 -10.54 -7.00 -4.23
N ILE A 58 -11.18 -8.06 -3.70
CA ILE A 58 -11.43 -9.31 -4.43
C ILE A 58 -12.90 -9.47 -4.81
N ASN A 59 -13.82 -8.95 -3.98
CA ASN A 59 -15.27 -9.14 -4.16
C ASN A 59 -15.80 -8.73 -5.55
N SER A 60 -15.16 -7.76 -6.21
CA SER A 60 -15.58 -7.24 -7.52
C SER A 60 -14.71 -7.72 -8.70
N VAL A 61 -13.79 -8.66 -8.48
CA VAL A 61 -12.74 -9.04 -9.45
C VAL A 61 -13.00 -10.39 -10.12
N LEU A 62 -14.21 -10.94 -9.99
CA LEU A 62 -14.54 -12.21 -10.64
C LEU A 62 -14.78 -12.01 -12.15
N PRO A 63 -14.08 -12.74 -13.03
CA PRO A 63 -13.22 -13.90 -12.75
C PRO A 63 -11.76 -13.56 -12.39
N LEU A 64 -11.17 -14.32 -11.45
CA LEU A 64 -9.77 -14.14 -11.00
C LEU A 64 -8.71 -14.26 -12.11
N SER A 65 -9.05 -14.76 -13.29
CA SER A 65 -8.14 -14.88 -14.44
C SER A 65 -7.59 -13.52 -14.92
N ILE A 66 -8.28 -12.42 -14.64
CA ILE A 66 -7.83 -11.06 -15.01
C ILE A 66 -6.95 -10.41 -13.94
N LEU A 67 -6.92 -10.97 -12.73
CA LEU A 67 -6.15 -10.45 -11.61
C LEU A 67 -4.67 -10.80 -11.78
N ARG A 68 -3.82 -9.78 -11.73
CA ARG A 68 -2.37 -9.93 -11.69
C ARG A 68 -1.81 -9.31 -10.42
N VAL A 69 -0.88 -10.03 -9.79
CA VAL A 69 -0.05 -9.53 -8.70
C VAL A 69 1.30 -9.12 -9.29
N LYS A 70 1.73 -7.88 -9.03
CA LYS A 70 3.06 -7.39 -9.37
C LYS A 70 3.81 -6.99 -8.09
N ALA A 71 4.89 -7.70 -7.80
CA ALA A 71 5.82 -7.39 -6.72
C ALA A 71 7.02 -6.59 -7.22
N GLY A 72 7.69 -5.86 -6.32
CA GLY A 72 8.93 -5.13 -6.62
C GLY A 72 8.76 -3.86 -7.45
N LYS A 73 7.52 -3.41 -7.69
CA LYS A 73 7.27 -2.14 -8.37
C LYS A 73 7.51 -0.95 -7.44
N TYR A 74 8.21 0.05 -7.92
CA TYR A 74 8.35 1.36 -7.29
C TYR A 74 7.43 2.39 -7.96
N ASN A 75 7.46 2.48 -9.29
CA ASN A 75 6.62 3.39 -10.07
C ASN A 75 5.51 2.63 -10.83
N LEU A 76 4.25 2.95 -10.54
CA LEU A 76 3.10 2.29 -11.17
C LEU A 76 2.98 2.59 -12.68
N GLN A 77 3.46 3.75 -13.13
CA GLN A 77 3.33 4.23 -14.51
C GLN A 77 4.40 3.65 -15.45
N LEU A 78 5.54 3.23 -14.90
CA LEU A 78 6.65 2.70 -15.67
C LEU A 78 6.58 1.16 -15.74
N ILE A 79 6.96 0.61 -16.88
CA ILE A 79 7.30 -0.82 -16.97
C ILE A 79 8.73 -0.93 -16.47
N GLU A 80 8.87 -1.15 -15.17
CA GLU A 80 10.16 -1.43 -14.56
C GLU A 80 10.53 -2.88 -14.89
N THR A 81 11.59 -3.04 -15.69
CA THR A 81 12.27 -4.33 -15.79
C THR A 81 12.98 -4.56 -14.46
N SER A 82 12.71 -5.70 -13.83
CA SER A 82 13.53 -6.14 -12.69
C SER A 82 15.01 -6.10 -13.09
N PRO A 83 15.93 -5.65 -12.22
CA PRO A 83 17.34 -5.95 -12.42
C PRO A 83 17.58 -7.46 -12.49
#